data_AF-A0A936F597-F1
#
_entry.id   AF-A0A936F597-F1
#
_cell.length_a   1.000
_cell.length_b   1.000
_cell.length_c   1.000
_cell.angle_alpha   90.00
_cell.angle_beta   90.00
_cell.angle_gamma   90.00
#
_symmetry.space_group_name_H-M   'P 1'
#
loop_
_entity.id
_entity.type
_entity.pdbx_description
1 polymer ?
#
loop_
_entity_poly.entity_id
_entity_poly.type
_entity_poly.pdbx_seq_one_letter_code
_entity_poly.pdbx_strand_id
1 'polypeptide(L)'
;MELDLIYEPSAAFSLLASYGYTNAKVVADTIIPVGSRLARVPKSRGRIAARYRFGNGLELGAGLTTVSKTWLALPNTETAKGYTLADAQAAYSLGPVRIGLRVDNLFNKKYFAPYAYYAQNVVRPGNPRSAYLTLGANF
;
A
#
# COMPACT_ATOMS: atom_id res chain seq x y z
N MET A 1 2.12 -8.06 15.10
CA MET A 1 3.27 -7.18 15.37
C MET A 1 3.25 -6.13 14.28
N GLU A 2 3.44 -4.88 14.67
CA GLU A 2 3.45 -3.74 13.76
C GLU A 2 4.71 -2.92 14.02
N LEU A 3 5.25 -2.33 12.97
CA LEU A 3 6.43 -1.48 12.98
C LEU A 3 6.15 -0.28 12.08
N ASP A 4 6.31 0.92 12.62
CA ASP A 4 6.24 2.17 11.87
C ASP A 4 7.49 3.00 12.17
N LEU A 5 8.11 3.51 11.11
CA LEU A 5 9.32 4.32 11.16
C LEU A 5 9.18 5.52 10.23
N ILE A 6 9.46 6.70 10.78
CA ILE A 6 9.68 7.93 10.03
C ILE A 6 11.10 8.38 10.32
N TYR A 7 11.87 8.67 9.29
CA TYR A 7 13.26 9.10 9.40
C TYR A 7 13.52 10.33 8.53
N GLU A 8 13.94 11.42 9.17
CA GLU A 8 14.18 12.73 8.54
C GLU A 8 15.55 13.27 8.98
N PRO A 9 16.66 12.77 8.40
CA PRO A 9 18.01 13.19 8.77
C PRO A 9 18.33 14.63 8.39
N SER A 10 17.55 15.22 7.48
CA SER A 10 17.66 16.61 7.08
C SER A 10 16.33 17.11 6.53
N ALA A 11 16.18 18.42 6.39
CA ALA A 11 15.02 19.01 5.73
C ALA A 11 14.86 18.52 4.27
N ALA A 12 15.95 18.09 3.63
CA ALA A 12 15.95 17.62 2.25
C ALA A 12 15.36 16.21 2.11
N PHE A 13 15.45 15.33 3.11
CA PHE A 13 15.09 13.93 2.96
C PHE A 13 14.10 13.44 4.00
N SER A 14 13.07 12.73 3.55
CA SER A 14 12.13 12.02 4.41
C SER A 14 11.96 10.58 3.94
N LEU A 15 12.06 9.63 4.86
CA LEU A 15 11.78 8.21 4.65
C LEU A 15 10.64 7.76 5.58
N LEU A 16 9.70 7.02 5.02
CA LEU A 16 8.64 6.33 5.74
C LEU A 16 8.79 4.83 5.48
N ALA A 17 8.73 4.03 6.53
CA ALA A 17 8.63 2.58 6.44
C ALA A 17 7.56 2.10 7.43
N SER A 18 6.64 1.25 6.96
CA SER A 18 5.66 0.57 7.79
C SER A 18 5.58 -0.91 7.43
N TYR A 19 5.41 -1.76 8.44
CA TYR A 19 5.27 -3.19 8.28
C TYR A 19 4.36 -3.78 9.35
N GLY A 20 3.31 -4.46 8.90
CA GLY A 20 2.39 -5.22 9.75
C GLY A 20 2.52 -6.71 9.47
N TYR A 21 2.61 -7.49 10.54
CA TYR A 21 2.54 -8.94 10.53
C TYR A 21 1.40 -9.44 11.42
N THR A 22 0.45 -10.15 10.81
CA THR A 22 -0.75 -10.67 11.47
C THR A 22 -0.82 -12.18 11.35
N ASN A 23 -0.70 -12.87 12.49
CA ASN A 23 -0.84 -14.32 12.56
C ASN A 23 -2.20 -14.71 13.17
N ALA A 24 -3.28 -14.36 12.48
CA ALA A 24 -4.63 -14.74 12.89
C ALA A 24 -4.95 -16.16 12.44
N LYS A 25 -5.22 -17.05 13.41
CA LYS A 25 -5.57 -18.46 13.19
C LYS A 25 -6.69 -18.87 14.12
N VAL A 26 -7.48 -19.84 13.68
CA VAL A 26 -8.44 -20.58 14.51
C VAL A 26 -7.64 -21.41 15.52
N VAL A 27 -7.86 -21.15 16.81
CA VAL A 27 -7.21 -21.88 17.92
C VAL A 27 -8.13 -22.93 18.56
N ALA A 28 -9.44 -22.74 18.45
CA ALA A 28 -10.48 -23.70 18.84
C ALA A 28 -11.76 -23.40 18.05
N ASP A 29 -12.37 -24.44 17.48
CA ASP A 29 -13.66 -24.39 16.76
C ASP A 29 -14.19 -25.83 16.64
N THR A 30 -15.50 -26.00 16.51
CA THR A 30 -16.18 -27.31 16.39
C THR A 30 -16.39 -27.76 14.94
N ILE A 31 -16.24 -26.86 13.97
CA ILE A 31 -16.52 -27.05 12.55
C ILE A 31 -15.27 -26.73 11.70
N ILE A 32 -14.57 -25.65 12.03
CA ILE A 32 -13.40 -25.17 11.27
C ILE A 32 -12.13 -25.82 11.81
N PRO A 33 -11.25 -26.38 10.94
CA PRO A 33 -10.00 -26.98 11.40
C PRO A 33 -9.12 -25.98 12.15
N VAL A 34 -8.67 -26.37 13.34
CA VAL A 34 -7.68 -25.63 14.13
C VAL A 34 -6.41 -25.41 13.28
N GLY A 35 -5.89 -24.18 13.32
CA GLY A 35 -4.76 -23.75 12.50
C GLY A 35 -5.14 -23.05 11.19
N SER A 36 -6.42 -23.12 10.79
CA SER A 36 -6.96 -22.34 9.67
C SER A 36 -6.74 -20.84 9.90
N ARG A 37 -6.20 -20.13 8.92
CA ARG A 37 -5.98 -18.69 8.93
C ARG A 37 -7.27 -17.94 8.65
N LEU A 38 -7.51 -16.83 9.35
CA LEU A 38 -8.71 -16.04 9.09
C LEU A 38 -8.76 -15.53 7.65
N ALA A 39 -9.96 -15.58 7.07
CA ALA A 39 -10.22 -15.04 5.75
C ALA A 39 -9.99 -13.51 5.74
N ARG A 40 -9.53 -12.99 4.60
CA ARG A 40 -9.34 -11.56 4.29
C ARG A 40 -8.27 -10.85 5.12
N VAL A 41 -7.50 -11.59 5.91
CA VAL A 41 -6.38 -11.06 6.69
C VAL A 41 -5.06 -11.45 6.01
N PRO A 42 -4.36 -10.52 5.34
CA PRO A 42 -3.01 -10.78 4.84
C PRO A 42 -2.06 -11.04 6.01
N LYS A 43 -1.14 -11.97 5.82
CA LYS A 43 -0.13 -12.28 6.85
C LYS A 43 0.87 -11.15 7.05
N SER A 44 1.26 -10.52 5.95
CA SER A 44 2.22 -9.43 5.93
C SER A 44 1.75 -8.33 4.97
N ARG A 45 1.88 -7.08 5.40
CA ARG A 45 1.71 -5.89 4.58
C ARG A 45 2.80 -4.91 4.95
N GLY A 46 3.41 -4.26 3.97
CA GLY A 46 4.39 -3.23 4.25
C GLY A 46 4.43 -2.14 3.19
N ARG A 47 4.90 -0.97 3.58
CA ARG A 47 5.18 0.15 2.72
C ARG A 47 6.55 0.72 3.04
N ILE A 48 7.31 1.07 2.02
CA ILE A 48 8.48 1.93 2.15
C ILE A 48 8.34 3.06 1.13
N ALA A 49 8.57 4.30 1.54
CA ALA A 49 8.48 5.45 0.68
C ALA A 49 9.53 6.48 1.06
N ALA A 50 10.19 7.05 0.07
CA ALA A 50 11.20 8.08 0.26
C ALA A 50 10.83 9.32 -0.54
N ARG A 51 11.25 10.48 -0.04
CA ARG A 51 11.05 11.78 -0.65
C ARG A 51 12.32 12.61 -0.48
N TYR A 52 12.72 13.29 -1.54
CA TYR A 52 13.85 14.20 -1.56
C TYR A 52 13.44 15.57 -2.10
N ARG A 53 13.86 16.62 -1.41
CA ARG A 53 13.62 18.05 -1.71
C ARG A 53 14.96 18.66 -2.07
N PHE A 54 15.09 19.14 -3.31
CA PHE A 54 16.36 19.62 -3.87
C PHE A 54 16.73 21.05 -3.46
N GLY A 55 15.86 21.74 -2.72
CA GLY A 55 16.07 23.13 -2.27
C GLY A 55 15.79 24.21 -3.33
N ASN A 56 15.71 23.84 -4.61
CA ASN A 56 15.34 24.71 -5.74
C ASN A 56 13.83 24.67 -6.07
N GLY A 57 12.99 24.23 -5.12
CA GLY A 57 11.55 24.04 -5.33
C GLY A 57 11.15 22.68 -5.92
N LEU A 58 12.10 21.88 -6.43
CA LEU A 58 11.85 20.52 -6.90
C LEU A 58 11.80 19.52 -5.74
N GLU A 59 10.82 18.63 -5.80
CA GLU A 59 10.65 17.49 -4.90
C GLU A 59 10.35 16.24 -5.72
N LEU A 60 11.03 15.14 -5.41
CA LEU A 60 10.77 13.81 -5.98
C LEU A 60 10.48 12.83 -4.85
N GLY A 61 9.58 11.88 -5.10
CA GLY A 61 9.30 10.79 -4.17
C GLY A 61 8.91 9.51 -4.88
N ALA A 62 9.17 8.38 -4.23
CA ALA A 62 8.80 7.07 -4.71
C ALA A 62 8.45 6.16 -3.54
N GLY A 63 7.60 5.17 -3.78
CA GLY A 63 7.18 4.21 -2.78
C GLY A 63 6.92 2.82 -3.35
N LEU A 64 7.08 1.83 -2.47
CA LEU A 64 6.71 0.44 -2.71
C LEU A 64 5.75 0.00 -1.62
N THR A 65 4.66 -0.65 -2.01
CA THR A 65 3.70 -1.27 -1.09
C THR A 65 3.57 -2.74 -1.44
N THR A 66 3.80 -3.63 -0.47
CA THR A 66 3.67 -5.08 -0.64
C THR A 66 2.57 -5.65 0.25
N VAL A 67 1.84 -6.61 -0.27
CA VAL A 67 0.79 -7.35 0.43
C VAL A 67 0.99 -8.83 0.12
N SER A 68 1.11 -9.65 1.16
CA SER A 68 1.21 -11.11 1.02
C SER A 68 -0.10 -11.72 0.51
N LYS A 69 -0.05 -13.00 0.11
CA LYS A 69 -1.27 -13.74 -0.23
C LYS A 69 -2.30 -13.67 0.90
N THR A 70 -3.57 -13.61 0.52
CA THR A 70 -4.68 -13.50 1.47
C THR A 70 -5.69 -14.59 1.18
N TRP A 71 -6.11 -15.33 2.21
CA TRP A 71 -7.17 -16.33 2.09
C TRP A 71 -8.52 -15.65 1.92
N LEU A 72 -9.39 -16.18 1.07
CA LEU A 72 -10.71 -15.62 0.80
C LEU A 72 -11.80 -16.30 1.63
N ALA A 73 -11.55 -17.54 2.05
CA ALA A 73 -12.51 -18.41 2.73
C ALA A 73 -11.88 -19.14 3.92
N LEU A 74 -12.73 -19.61 4.84
CA LEU A 74 -12.45 -20.71 5.75
C LEU A 74 -13.12 -21.99 5.19
N PRO A 75 -12.49 -23.17 5.28
CA PRO A 75 -11.17 -23.45 5.86
C PRO A 75 -10.04 -23.31 4.82
N ASN A 76 -9.73 -22.09 4.39
CA ASN A 76 -8.58 -21.76 3.53
C ASN A 76 -8.52 -22.53 2.22
N THR A 77 -9.63 -22.57 1.49
CA THR A 77 -9.72 -23.22 0.17
C THR A 77 -9.26 -22.32 -0.97
N GLU A 78 -9.41 -21.00 -0.83
CA GLU A 78 -9.17 -20.02 -1.90
C GLU A 78 -8.27 -18.87 -1.45
N THR A 79 -7.46 -18.33 -2.38
CA THR A 79 -6.56 -17.20 -2.10
C THR A 79 -6.56 -16.14 -3.19
N ALA A 80 -6.44 -14.88 -2.77
CA ALA A 80 -5.88 -13.82 -3.60
C ALA A 80 -4.35 -13.86 -3.55
N LYS A 81 -3.70 -13.80 -4.72
CA LYS A 81 -2.23 -13.74 -4.82
C LYS A 81 -1.69 -12.47 -4.16
N GLY A 82 -0.52 -12.58 -3.55
CA GLY A 82 0.21 -11.42 -3.06
C GLY A 82 0.64 -10.50 -4.20
N TYR A 83 0.81 -9.21 -3.90
CA TYR A 83 1.19 -8.21 -4.88
C TYR A 83 2.10 -7.15 -4.27
N THR A 84 2.84 -6.47 -5.15
CA THR A 84 3.69 -5.33 -4.82
C THR A 84 3.40 -4.25 -5.83
N LEU A 85 3.11 -3.04 -5.38
CA LEU A 85 2.82 -1.87 -6.18
C LEU A 85 3.90 -0.82 -5.96
N ALA A 86 4.25 -0.11 -7.02
CA ALA A 86 5.12 1.05 -6.95
C ALA A 86 4.31 2.31 -7.22
N ASP A 87 4.66 3.40 -6.54
CA ASP A 87 4.14 4.75 -6.77
C ASP A 87 5.30 5.74 -6.88
N ALA A 88 5.08 6.82 -7.61
CA ALA A 88 6.03 7.91 -7.78
C ALA A 88 5.32 9.25 -7.76
N GLN A 89 6.03 10.28 -7.31
CA GLN A 89 5.56 11.65 -7.30
C GLN A 89 6.69 12.62 -7.63
N ALA A 90 6.33 13.70 -8.30
CA ALA A 90 7.18 14.86 -8.53
C ALA A 90 6.38 16.12 -8.23
N ALA A 91 7.01 17.13 -7.65
CA ALA A 91 6.40 18.43 -7.47
C ALA A 91 7.42 19.54 -7.67
N TYR A 92 6.96 20.68 -8.16
CA TYR A 92 7.78 21.86 -8.37
C TYR A 92 7.07 23.10 -7.83
N SER A 93 7.80 23.92 -7.09
CA SER A 93 7.28 25.15 -6.47
C SER A 93 7.87 26.37 -7.16
N LEU A 94 7.01 27.25 -7.65
CA LEU A 94 7.29 28.48 -8.39
C LEU A 94 6.70 29.65 -7.59
N GLY A 95 7.46 30.17 -6.62
CA GLY A 95 6.96 31.19 -5.69
C GLY A 95 5.71 30.71 -4.94
N PRO A 96 4.55 31.39 -5.06
CA PRO A 96 3.32 31.00 -4.37
C PRO A 96 2.63 29.77 -4.99
N VAL A 97 3.03 29.35 -6.20
CA VAL A 97 2.38 28.26 -6.95
C VAL A 97 3.14 26.95 -6.79
N ARG A 98 2.41 25.85 -6.63
CA ARG A 98 2.97 24.49 -6.63
C ARG A 98 2.23 23.61 -7.64
N ILE A 99 3.02 22.92 -8.46
CA ILE A 99 2.54 21.93 -9.43
C ILE A 99 3.02 20.56 -8.97
N GLY A 100 2.12 19.59 -8.86
CA GLY A 100 2.43 18.22 -8.45
C GLY A 100 1.88 17.20 -9.44
N LEU A 101 2.66 16.15 -9.69
CA LEU A 101 2.26 14.97 -10.43
C LEU A 101 2.48 13.73 -9.54
N ARG A 102 1.46 12.89 -9.42
CA ARG A 102 1.54 11.60 -8.73
C ARG A 102 1.08 10.51 -9.67
N VAL A 103 1.81 9.40 -9.70
CA VAL A 103 1.44 8.19 -10.44
C VAL A 103 1.37 7.01 -9.48
N ASP A 104 0.18 6.46 -9.31
CA ASP A 104 -0.06 5.24 -8.54
C ASP A 104 -0.04 4.01 -9.46
N ASN A 105 0.43 2.88 -8.93
CA ASN A 105 0.62 1.64 -9.69
C ASN A 105 1.47 1.88 -10.96
N LEU A 106 2.67 2.43 -10.74
CA LEU A 106 3.60 2.89 -11.79
C LEU A 106 3.86 1.84 -12.87
N PHE A 107 3.89 0.55 -12.51
CA PHE A 107 4.12 -0.55 -13.46
C PHE A 107 2.84 -1.18 -14.02
N ASN A 108 1.67 -0.57 -13.78
CA ASN A 108 0.36 -1.06 -14.23
C ASN A 108 0.09 -2.54 -13.89
N LYS A 109 0.46 -2.94 -12.67
CA LYS A 109 0.28 -4.32 -12.22
C LYS A 109 -1.22 -4.62 -12.08
N LYS A 110 -1.66 -5.70 -12.73
CA LYS A 110 -2.98 -6.29 -12.48
C LYS A 110 -2.91 -7.10 -11.19
N TYR A 111 -3.76 -6.79 -10.24
CA TYR A 111 -3.85 -7.49 -8.95
C TYR A 111 -5.30 -7.58 -8.49
N PHE A 112 -5.53 -8.45 -7.53
CA PHE A 112 -6.84 -8.71 -6.96
C PHE A 112 -6.78 -8.50 -5.45
N ALA A 113 -7.72 -7.71 -4.93
CA ALA A 113 -7.87 -7.49 -3.49
C ALA A 113 -9.13 -8.22 -2.99
N PRO A 114 -9.10 -8.84 -1.80
CA PRO A 114 -10.31 -9.40 -1.20
C PRO A 114 -11.43 -8.37 -1.13
N TYR A 115 -12.64 -8.75 -1.53
CA TYR A 115 -13.79 -7.86 -1.51
C TYR A 115 -14.66 -8.16 -0.29
N ALA A 116 -14.54 -7.31 0.73
CA ALA A 116 -15.12 -7.57 2.04
C ALA A 116 -16.66 -7.44 2.11
N TYR A 117 -17.29 -6.78 1.13
CA TYR A 117 -18.69 -6.38 1.21
C TYR A 117 -19.69 -7.52 0.92
N TYR A 118 -19.28 -8.54 0.15
CA TYR A 118 -20.10 -9.73 -0.07
C TYR A 118 -19.70 -10.83 0.90
N ALA A 119 -20.65 -11.65 1.39
CA ALA A 119 -20.35 -12.83 2.21
C ALA A 119 -19.64 -13.96 1.42
N GLN A 120 -19.43 -13.76 0.11
CA GLN A 120 -18.82 -14.71 -0.82
C GLN A 120 -17.30 -14.55 -0.90
N ASN A 121 -16.62 -15.58 -1.43
CA ASN A 121 -15.16 -15.62 -1.64
C ASN A 121 -14.71 -14.81 -2.87
N VAL A 122 -15.12 -13.55 -2.95
CA VAL A 122 -14.89 -12.72 -4.13
C VAL A 122 -13.71 -11.78 -3.97
N VAL A 123 -13.08 -11.48 -5.10
CA VAL A 123 -12.03 -10.47 -5.23
C VAL A 123 -12.51 -9.36 -6.15
N ARG A 124 -11.99 -8.14 -5.91
CA ARG A 124 -12.11 -7.05 -6.88
C ARG A 124 -10.78 -6.84 -7.60
N PRO A 125 -10.80 -6.47 -8.89
CA PRO A 125 -9.63 -5.90 -9.54
C PRO A 125 -9.16 -4.68 -8.75
N GLY A 126 -7.85 -4.61 -8.53
CA GLY A 126 -7.21 -3.43 -7.99
C GLY A 126 -7.17 -2.29 -9.00
N ASN A 127 -6.94 -1.06 -8.52
CA ASN A 127 -6.87 0.10 -9.40
C ASN A 127 -5.74 -0.06 -10.44
N PRO A 128 -6.01 0.22 -11.73
CA PRO A 128 -4.98 0.28 -12.75
C PRO A 128 -4.04 1.47 -12.49
N ARG A 129 -3.00 1.60 -13.32
CA ARG A 129 -2.16 2.80 -13.30
C ARG A 129 -3.03 4.06 -13.38
N SER A 130 -2.84 4.96 -12.42
CA SER A 130 -3.60 6.20 -12.31
C SER A 130 -2.64 7.36 -12.10
N ALA A 131 -2.90 8.49 -12.75
CA ALA A 131 -2.08 9.70 -12.64
C ALA A 131 -2.94 10.87 -12.17
N TYR A 132 -2.37 11.69 -11.29
CA TYR A 132 -3.03 12.83 -10.66
C TYR A 132 -2.16 14.06 -10.83
N LEU A 133 -2.73 15.10 -11.42
CA LEU A 133 -2.13 16.43 -11.47
C LEU A 133 -2.76 17.29 -10.36
N THR A 134 -1.94 18.04 -9.64
CA THR A 134 -2.38 18.94 -8.59
C THR A 134 -1.76 20.31 -8.80
N LEU A 135 -2.59 21.34 -8.71
CA LEU A 135 -2.18 22.74 -8.75
C LEU A 135 -2.64 23.39 -7.44
N GLY A 136 -1.74 24.10 -6.77
CA GLY A 136 -2.05 24.87 -5.57
C GLY A 136 -1.38 26.23 -5.62
N ALA A 137 -2.02 27.23 -5.00
CA ALA A 137 -1.48 28.58 -4.86
C ALA A 137 -1.79 29.09 -3.45
N ASN A 138 -0.79 29.66 -2.78
CA ASN A 138 -0.96 30.31 -1.49
C ASN A 138 -0.67 31.82 -1.65
N PHE A 139 -1.64 32.65 -1.31
CA PHE A 139 -1.60 34.11 -1.44
C PHE A 139 -1.52 34.78 -0.06
#